data_AF-A0A2T1FWV1-F1
#
_entry.id   AF-A0A2T1FWV1-F1
#
_cell.length_a   1.000
_cell.length_b   1.000
_cell.length_c   1.000
_cell.angle_alpha   90.00
_cell.angle_beta   90.00
_cell.angle_gamma   90.00
#
_symmetry.space_group_name_H-M   'P 1'
#
loop_
_entity.id
_entity.type
_entity.pdbx_description
1 polymer ?
#
loop_
_entity_poly.entity_id
_entity_poly.type
_entity_poly.pdbx_seq_one_letter_code
_entity_poly.pdbx_strand_id
1 'polypeptide(L)'
;MRQVSRFWAIAPIALLATFWAKPTVSSPVSDAVRVSNSRSSTLILKSPAVLAQESPKPSPSPQQSPTQSPTPAPIPTTGPSKVILEQKGELSPAKSSVLPSDSSLFDEYTFEGTQGQKVIVTVESTEFDTYVAILNSQGELVGENDDATQQNSNSELTVTLSASGRYRVIVNALEPPPKGKGKYSLTVRESTGN
;
A
#
# COMPACT_ATOMS: atom_id res chain seq x y z
N MET A 1 -31.60 3.13 -2.40
CA MET A 1 -31.14 4.17 -1.45
C MET A 1 -29.65 3.98 -1.19
N ARG A 2 -28.86 4.98 -1.60
CA ARG A 2 -27.47 5.34 -1.22
C ARG A 2 -26.42 4.21 -1.16
N GLN A 3 -25.78 4.01 -2.31
CA GLN A 3 -24.35 3.66 -2.35
C GLN A 3 -23.56 4.77 -1.62
N VAL A 4 -22.92 4.44 -0.50
CA VAL A 4 -21.88 5.27 0.10
C VAL A 4 -20.54 4.71 -0.36
N SER A 5 -20.19 5.01 -1.60
CA SER A 5 -18.80 4.89 -2.08
C SER A 5 -17.99 5.92 -1.29
N ARG A 6 -17.47 5.53 -0.13
CA ARG A 6 -16.46 6.33 0.56
C ARG A 6 -15.16 6.14 -0.21
N PHE A 7 -14.95 7.01 -1.18
CA PHE A 7 -13.64 7.32 -1.70
C PHE A 7 -12.83 7.88 -0.53
N TRP A 8 -12.07 7.03 0.16
CA TRP A 8 -11.01 7.54 1.02
C TRP A 8 -9.90 7.99 0.08
N ALA A 9 -9.88 9.30 -0.16
CA ALA A 9 -8.71 9.97 -0.67
C ALA A 9 -7.59 9.67 0.33
N ILE A 10 -6.61 8.90 -0.11
CA ILE A 10 -5.28 8.78 0.48
C ILE A 10 -4.86 10.21 0.82
N ALA A 11 -4.74 10.53 2.10
CA ALA A 11 -4.05 11.75 2.49
C ALA A 11 -2.57 11.43 2.37
N PRO A 12 -1.85 11.88 1.32
CA PRO A 12 -0.41 11.74 1.32
C PRO A 12 0.09 12.60 2.48
N ILE A 13 0.52 11.97 3.56
CA ILE A 13 1.36 12.66 4.53
C ILE A 13 2.66 12.89 3.78
N ALA A 14 2.82 14.11 3.25
CA ALA A 14 4.09 14.57 2.74
C ALA A 14 5.03 14.63 3.95
N LEU A 15 5.67 13.50 4.26
CA LEU A 15 6.76 13.43 5.21
C LEU A 15 7.93 14.16 4.56
N LEU A 16 7.90 15.49 4.61
CA LEU A 16 8.97 16.36 4.15
C LEU A 16 10.18 16.01 5.02
N ALA A 17 11.04 15.14 4.49
CA ALA A 17 12.34 14.82 5.03
C ALA A 17 13.19 16.10 5.05
N THR A 18 12.97 16.93 6.07
CA THR A 18 13.65 18.21 6.21
C THR A 18 14.93 17.96 6.99
N PHE A 19 15.93 17.36 6.33
CA PHE A 19 17.30 17.34 6.84
C PHE A 19 18.02 18.59 6.35
N TRP A 20 18.57 19.37 7.29
CA TRP A 20 19.26 20.61 7.00
C TRP A 20 20.60 20.32 6.32
N ALA A 21 20.70 20.62 5.02
CA ALA A 21 21.97 20.72 4.32
C ALA A 21 21.92 21.87 3.28
N LYS A 22 22.73 22.90 3.49
CA LYS A 22 23.21 23.82 2.44
C LYS A 22 24.63 23.35 2.08
N PRO A 23 25.06 23.30 0.79
CA PRO A 23 25.25 24.53 0.01
C PRO A 23 24.90 24.48 -1.50
N THR A 24 24.54 25.67 -2.00
CA THR A 24 24.77 26.34 -3.29
C THR A 24 25.24 25.55 -4.54
N VAL A 25 24.32 25.50 -5.52
CA VAL A 25 24.42 25.78 -6.98
C VAL A 25 25.69 25.38 -7.76
N SER A 26 25.49 24.52 -8.77
CA SER A 26 25.90 24.82 -10.15
C SER A 26 25.14 23.93 -11.15
N SER A 27 24.45 24.54 -12.11
CA SER A 27 23.89 23.87 -13.30
C SER A 27 24.89 23.95 -14.44
N PRO A 28 24.80 23.04 -15.42
CA PRO A 28 24.62 23.55 -16.78
C PRO A 28 23.52 22.86 -17.58
N VAL A 29 22.91 23.70 -18.42
CA VAL A 29 21.93 23.43 -19.48
C VAL A 29 22.58 22.67 -20.62
N SER A 30 21.87 21.73 -21.24
CA SER A 30 22.16 21.29 -22.61
C SER A 30 20.90 20.76 -23.31
N ASP A 31 20.50 21.51 -24.34
CA ASP A 31 19.60 21.18 -25.44
C ASP A 31 20.03 19.92 -26.22
N ALA A 32 19.05 19.15 -26.74
CA ALA A 32 19.12 18.49 -28.05
C ALA A 32 17.76 17.84 -28.49
N VAL A 33 16.94 18.61 -29.21
CA VAL A 33 16.43 18.37 -30.59
C VAL A 33 16.12 16.93 -31.11
N ARG A 34 14.82 16.75 -31.46
CA ARG A 34 14.19 15.98 -32.61
C ARG A 34 14.29 14.43 -32.64
N VAL A 35 13.42 13.62 -33.27
CA VAL A 35 12.23 13.76 -34.16
C VAL A 35 11.43 12.44 -34.18
N SER A 36 10.10 12.57 -34.33
CA SER A 36 9.06 11.74 -35.00
C SER A 36 9.25 10.25 -35.30
N ASN A 37 8.21 9.45 -35.04
CA ASN A 37 7.53 8.73 -36.13
C ASN A 37 6.07 8.34 -35.77
N SER A 38 5.10 8.91 -36.49
CA SER A 38 3.69 8.50 -36.50
C SER A 38 3.43 7.56 -37.69
N ARG A 39 2.65 6.50 -37.50
CA ARG A 39 1.97 5.81 -38.61
C ARG A 39 0.50 5.55 -38.28
N SER A 40 -0.32 6.04 -39.20
CA SER A 40 -1.77 6.03 -39.30
C SER A 40 -2.32 4.64 -39.62
N SER A 41 -3.59 4.41 -39.31
CA SER A 41 -4.53 3.66 -40.16
C SER A 41 -5.97 3.99 -39.76
N THR A 42 -6.66 4.73 -40.62
CA THR A 42 -8.10 5.00 -40.59
C THR A 42 -8.76 4.02 -41.55
N LEU A 43 -9.91 3.42 -41.20
CA LEU A 43 -10.91 2.96 -42.18
C LEU A 43 -12.27 2.76 -41.50
N ILE A 44 -13.31 2.92 -42.30
CA ILE A 44 -14.58 3.56 -41.98
C ILE A 44 -15.76 2.63 -42.35
N LEU A 45 -16.88 2.77 -41.60
CA LEU A 45 -18.30 2.56 -41.96
C LEU A 45 -19.00 1.18 -41.88
N LYS A 46 -20.24 1.29 -41.35
CA LYS A 46 -21.53 0.63 -41.72
C LYS A 46 -22.06 -0.49 -40.83
N SER A 47 -23.04 -0.12 -40.01
CA SER A 47 -24.20 -0.96 -39.65
C SER A 47 -25.08 -1.24 -40.89
N PRO A 48 -25.81 -2.36 -40.88
CA PRO A 48 -27.27 -2.26 -41.01
C PRO A 48 -28.01 -3.16 -40.00
N ALA A 49 -29.32 -2.97 -39.96
CA ALA A 49 -30.25 -3.45 -38.94
C ALA A 49 -31.20 -4.56 -39.45
N VAL A 50 -31.73 -5.34 -38.50
CA VAL A 50 -33.01 -6.11 -38.44
C VAL A 50 -33.25 -7.32 -39.37
N LEU A 51 -33.40 -8.51 -38.75
CA LEU A 51 -34.57 -9.38 -38.96
C LEU A 51 -34.83 -10.24 -37.71
N ALA A 52 -36.10 -10.37 -37.33
CA ALA A 52 -36.61 -11.01 -36.12
C ALA A 52 -36.60 -12.56 -36.18
N GLN A 53 -36.55 -13.23 -35.02
CA GLN A 53 -37.26 -14.51 -34.82
C GLN A 53 -37.51 -14.81 -33.33
N GLU A 54 -38.66 -15.44 -33.09
CA GLU A 54 -39.44 -15.56 -31.85
C GLU A 54 -38.78 -16.24 -30.64
N SER A 55 -39.31 -15.87 -29.45
CA SER A 55 -39.12 -16.52 -28.15
C SER A 55 -39.61 -17.97 -28.12
N PRO A 56 -38.93 -18.85 -27.36
CA PRO A 56 -39.59 -19.95 -26.67
C PRO A 56 -39.77 -19.66 -25.16
N LYS A 57 -40.97 -19.99 -24.68
CA LYS A 57 -41.48 -20.01 -23.29
C LYS A 57 -40.59 -20.85 -22.34
N PRO A 58 -40.53 -20.56 -21.02
CA PRO A 58 -39.61 -21.23 -20.10
C PRO A 58 -39.97 -22.71 -19.87
N SER A 59 -38.95 -23.57 -19.88
CA SER A 59 -39.02 -24.99 -19.48
C SER A 59 -38.39 -25.17 -18.09
N PRO A 60 -38.80 -26.18 -17.30
CA PRO A 60 -38.86 -26.12 -15.84
C PRO A 60 -37.50 -26.30 -15.15
N SER A 61 -37.36 -25.66 -13.99
CA SER A 61 -36.25 -25.87 -13.06
C SER A 61 -36.08 -27.34 -12.68
N PRO A 62 -34.90 -27.94 -12.89
CA PRO A 62 -34.50 -29.11 -12.13
C PRO A 62 -34.00 -28.66 -10.75
N GLN A 63 -34.62 -29.28 -9.74
CA GLN A 63 -34.33 -29.25 -8.32
C GLN A 63 -32.82 -29.32 -8.01
N GLN A 64 -32.38 -28.47 -7.06
CA GLN A 64 -31.02 -28.38 -6.55
C GLN A 64 -30.57 -29.72 -5.94
N SER A 65 -29.55 -30.34 -6.55
CA SER A 65 -28.62 -31.26 -5.87
C SER A 65 -27.34 -30.47 -5.54
N PRO A 66 -26.71 -30.70 -4.38
CA PRO A 66 -25.69 -29.80 -3.83
C PRO A 66 -24.47 -29.77 -4.75
N THR A 67 -24.24 -28.63 -5.38
CA THR A 67 -23.04 -28.39 -6.18
C THR A 67 -21.87 -28.25 -5.21
N GLN A 68 -20.87 -29.09 -5.40
CA GLN A 68 -19.68 -29.23 -4.57
C GLN A 68 -19.01 -27.86 -4.34
N SER A 69 -18.61 -27.57 -3.10
CA SER A 69 -17.75 -26.43 -2.78
C SER A 69 -16.61 -26.36 -3.81
N PRO A 70 -16.24 -25.17 -4.31
CA PRO A 70 -14.98 -25.05 -5.03
C PRO A 70 -13.88 -25.55 -4.10
N THR A 71 -13.09 -26.51 -4.58
CA THR A 71 -11.80 -26.85 -3.97
C THR A 71 -11.08 -25.53 -3.70
N PRO A 72 -10.72 -25.20 -2.44
CA PRO A 72 -9.89 -24.03 -2.22
C PRO A 72 -8.62 -24.26 -3.04
N ALA A 73 -8.30 -23.32 -3.93
CA ALA A 73 -6.96 -23.21 -4.47
C ALA A 73 -5.99 -23.34 -3.30
N PRO A 74 -4.83 -24.02 -3.45
CA PRO A 74 -3.85 -24.04 -2.38
C PRO A 74 -3.61 -22.58 -1.98
N ILE A 75 -4.00 -22.25 -0.74
CA ILE A 75 -3.54 -21.03 -0.07
C ILE A 75 -2.03 -21.05 -0.31
N PRO A 76 -1.39 -20.00 -0.88
CA PRO A 76 0.05 -19.99 -0.96
C PRO A 76 0.56 -20.13 0.47
N THR A 77 1.00 -21.34 0.82
CA THR A 77 1.58 -21.64 2.12
C THR A 77 2.78 -20.72 2.21
N THR A 78 2.65 -19.71 3.07
CA THR A 78 3.71 -18.80 3.46
C THR A 78 4.97 -19.64 3.69
N GLY A 79 5.95 -19.50 2.79
CA GLY A 79 7.28 -20.06 3.03
C GLY A 79 7.81 -19.57 4.38
N PRO A 80 8.84 -20.21 4.95
CA PRO A 80 9.45 -19.72 6.20
C PRO A 80 9.84 -18.25 6.01
N SER A 81 9.09 -17.35 6.63
CA SER A 81 9.39 -15.92 6.61
C SER A 81 10.36 -15.63 7.75
N LYS A 82 11.50 -15.00 7.43
CA LYS A 82 12.52 -14.67 8.42
C LYS A 82 12.14 -13.35 9.09
N VAL A 83 12.04 -13.34 10.42
CA VAL A 83 11.82 -12.08 11.17
C VAL A 83 13.10 -11.24 11.12
N ILE A 84 12.97 -9.99 10.69
CA ILE A 84 14.05 -8.99 10.61
C ILE A 84 14.00 -8.07 11.84
N LEU A 85 12.79 -7.63 12.21
CA LEU A 85 12.55 -6.76 13.36
C LEU A 85 11.20 -7.14 13.99
N GLU A 86 11.16 -7.19 15.32
CA GLU A 86 9.92 -7.31 16.09
C GLU A 86 10.02 -6.34 17.27
N GLN A 87 9.01 -5.50 17.45
CA GLN A 87 9.01 -4.47 18.49
C GLN A 87 7.61 -4.24 19.03
N LYS A 88 7.53 -4.02 20.35
CA LYS A 88 6.32 -3.50 21.01
C LYS A 88 6.56 -2.06 21.42
N GLY A 89 5.57 -1.20 21.17
CA GLY A 89 5.66 0.23 21.42
C GLY A 89 4.35 0.82 21.96
N GLU A 90 4.38 2.12 22.24
CA GLU A 90 3.21 2.89 22.67
C GLU A 90 3.32 4.31 22.12
N LEU A 91 2.38 4.68 21.25
CA LEU A 91 2.24 6.06 20.81
C LEU A 91 1.67 6.88 21.96
N SER A 92 2.47 7.78 22.50
CA SER A 92 2.04 8.66 23.60
C SER A 92 2.61 10.07 23.43
N PRO A 93 1.85 11.13 23.78
CA PRO A 93 2.34 12.51 23.65
C PRO A 93 3.60 12.82 24.47
N ALA A 94 3.92 11.99 25.46
CA ALA A 94 5.08 12.16 26.32
C ALA A 94 6.38 11.52 25.78
N LYS A 95 6.27 10.60 24.81
CA LYS A 95 7.42 9.81 24.32
C LYS A 95 7.57 9.82 22.81
N SER A 96 6.46 9.93 22.08
CA SER A 96 6.43 9.85 20.63
C SER A 96 6.63 11.21 19.99
N SER A 97 7.10 11.20 18.75
CA SER A 97 7.22 12.39 17.94
C SER A 97 5.86 12.79 17.37
N VAL A 98 5.72 14.06 16.99
CA VAL A 98 4.48 14.61 16.42
C VAL A 98 4.75 14.98 14.97
N LEU A 99 3.89 14.52 14.06
CA LEU A 99 3.94 14.91 12.66
C LEU A 99 3.50 16.37 12.51
N PRO A 100 4.34 17.26 11.92
CA PRO A 100 3.99 18.67 11.77
C PRO A 100 2.79 18.93 10.84
N SER A 101 2.47 17.99 9.95
CA SER A 101 1.40 18.11 8.94
C SER A 101 0.00 18.04 9.54
N ASP A 102 -0.21 17.15 10.51
CA ASP A 102 -1.54 16.74 11.00
C ASP A 102 -1.58 16.55 12.53
N SER A 103 -0.45 16.72 13.21
CA SER A 103 -0.28 16.52 14.64
C SER A 103 -0.49 15.07 15.12
N SER A 104 -0.42 14.08 14.23
CA SER A 104 -0.47 12.68 14.63
C SER A 104 0.82 12.25 15.35
N LEU A 105 0.72 11.22 16.19
CA LEU A 105 1.88 10.67 16.88
C LEU A 105 2.55 9.59 16.04
N PHE A 106 3.87 9.61 16.01
CA PHE A 106 4.64 8.56 15.36
C PHE A 106 5.90 8.19 16.15
N ASP A 107 6.31 6.94 15.97
CA ASP A 107 7.60 6.40 16.37
C ASP A 107 8.36 5.91 15.13
N GLU A 108 9.68 5.84 15.24
CA GLU A 108 10.56 5.40 14.17
C GLU A 108 11.42 4.21 14.59
N TYR A 109 11.56 3.27 13.66
CA TYR A 109 12.42 2.10 13.79
C TYR A 109 13.30 1.95 12.56
N THR A 110 14.38 1.18 12.69
CA THR A 110 15.31 0.93 11.58
C THR A 110 15.58 -0.55 11.39
N PHE A 111 15.78 -0.97 10.14
CA PHE A 111 16.28 -2.30 9.81
C PHE A 111 17.25 -2.23 8.61
N GLU A 112 18.11 -3.24 8.49
CA GLU A 112 18.98 -3.41 7.32
C GLU A 112 18.27 -4.27 6.27
N GLY A 113 18.24 -3.77 5.04
CA GLY A 113 17.63 -4.44 3.90
C GLY A 113 18.63 -4.72 2.78
N THR A 114 18.33 -5.70 1.94
CA THR A 114 19.13 -6.01 0.75
C THR A 114 18.34 -5.73 -0.54
N GLN A 115 19.04 -5.36 -1.60
CA GLN A 115 18.43 -5.16 -2.91
C GLN A 115 17.71 -6.43 -3.37
N GLY A 116 16.47 -6.28 -3.84
CA GLY A 116 15.61 -7.37 -4.28
C GLY A 116 14.91 -8.12 -3.15
N GLN A 117 15.21 -7.80 -1.89
CA GLN A 117 14.54 -8.40 -0.75
C GLN A 117 13.07 -8.00 -0.70
N LYS A 118 12.19 -8.98 -0.57
CA LYS A 118 10.76 -8.74 -0.34
C LYS A 118 10.52 -8.72 1.17
N VAL A 119 10.09 -7.59 1.69
CA VAL A 119 9.74 -7.42 3.11
C VAL A 119 8.25 -7.19 3.27
N ILE A 120 7.70 -7.73 4.34
CA ILE A 120 6.33 -7.51 4.80
C ILE A 120 6.44 -6.84 6.16
N VAL A 121 5.82 -5.67 6.29
CA VAL A 121 5.74 -4.91 7.53
C VAL A 121 4.31 -4.95 8.02
N THR A 122 4.10 -5.34 9.26
CA THR A 122 2.78 -5.41 9.89
C THR A 122 2.80 -4.57 11.16
N VAL A 123 1.78 -3.72 11.33
CA VAL A 123 1.57 -2.90 12.52
C VAL A 123 0.18 -3.17 13.07
N GLU A 124 0.11 -3.69 14.29
CA GLU A 124 -1.17 -4.03 14.93
C GLU A 124 -1.41 -3.18 16.17
N SER A 125 -2.62 -2.62 16.28
CA SER A 125 -3.12 -1.98 17.50
C SER A 125 -4.62 -2.23 17.65
N THR A 126 -5.05 -2.43 18.90
CA THR A 126 -6.47 -2.42 19.26
C THR A 126 -6.94 -1.07 19.79
N GLU A 127 -6.03 -0.10 19.92
CA GLU A 127 -6.28 1.18 20.60
C GLU A 127 -6.42 2.35 19.62
N PHE A 128 -5.84 2.25 18.42
CA PHE A 128 -5.92 3.27 17.39
C PHE A 128 -5.83 2.64 15.98
N ASP A 129 -6.22 3.43 14.97
CA ASP A 129 -6.10 3.09 13.56
C ASP A 129 -4.65 3.30 13.09
N THR A 130 -3.99 2.24 12.65
CA THR A 130 -2.54 2.25 12.43
C THR A 130 -2.19 2.71 11.02
N TYR A 131 -1.01 3.31 10.89
CA TYR A 131 -0.43 3.70 9.61
C TYR A 131 1.05 3.35 9.62
N VAL A 132 1.55 2.78 8.51
CA VAL A 132 2.97 2.46 8.36
C VAL A 132 3.54 3.07 7.08
N ALA A 133 4.76 3.60 7.17
CA ALA A 133 5.55 4.01 6.01
C ALA A 133 6.99 3.50 6.12
N ILE A 134 7.61 3.21 4.98
CA ILE A 134 9.02 2.84 4.87
C ILE A 134 9.74 3.93 4.09
N LEU A 135 10.83 4.44 4.65
CA LEU A 135 11.75 5.36 4.00
C LEU A 135 13.11 4.69 3.76
N ASN A 136 13.75 5.01 2.65
CA ASN A 136 15.14 4.60 2.40
C ASN A 136 16.14 5.49 3.17
N SER A 137 17.44 5.23 3.00
CA SER A 137 18.52 5.97 3.67
C SER A 137 18.62 7.43 3.24
N GLN A 138 18.06 7.79 2.08
CA GLN A 138 17.93 9.15 1.57
C GLN A 138 16.68 9.87 2.10
N GLY A 139 15.81 9.18 2.84
CA GLY A 139 14.55 9.71 3.35
C GLY A 139 13.43 9.70 2.31
N GLU A 140 13.59 9.01 1.19
CA GLU A 140 12.57 8.87 0.15
C GLU A 140 11.57 7.77 0.52
N LEU A 141 10.30 8.00 0.21
CA LEU A 141 9.22 7.04 0.45
C LEU A 141 9.36 5.82 -0.45
N VAL A 142 9.47 4.65 0.19
CA VAL A 142 9.48 3.33 -0.46
C VAL A 142 8.06 2.80 -0.62
N GLY A 143 7.23 3.02 0.40
CA GLY A 143 5.82 2.63 0.41
C GLY A 143 5.17 2.94 1.75
N GLU A 144 3.84 2.97 1.75
CA GLU A 144 2.99 3.25 2.90
C GLU A 144 1.67 2.49 2.79
N ASN A 145 1.04 2.22 3.93
CA ASN A 145 -0.30 1.65 4.01
C ASN A 145 -0.92 1.89 5.39
N ASP A 146 -2.24 2.05 5.47
CA ASP A 146 -3.03 2.14 6.71
C ASP A 146 -3.84 0.87 6.98
N ASP A 147 -4.43 0.25 5.96
CA ASP A 147 -5.31 -0.91 6.11
C ASP A 147 -4.70 -2.21 5.56
N ALA A 148 -4.61 -3.27 6.36
CA ALA A 148 -4.25 -4.61 5.88
C ALA A 148 -5.34 -5.17 4.98
N THR A 149 -6.60 -4.89 5.31
CA THR A 149 -7.78 -5.21 4.48
C THR A 149 -8.86 -4.16 4.71
N GLN A 150 -9.87 -4.10 3.85
CA GLN A 150 -11.00 -3.16 4.02
C GLN A 150 -11.77 -3.30 5.35
N GLN A 151 -11.61 -4.41 6.06
CA GLN A 151 -12.24 -4.68 7.36
C GLN A 151 -11.23 -4.71 8.53
N ASN A 152 -9.95 -4.44 8.27
CA ASN A 152 -8.87 -4.51 9.25
C ASN A 152 -7.99 -3.26 9.15
N SER A 153 -8.20 -2.34 10.10
CA SER A 153 -7.48 -1.07 10.27
C SER A 153 -6.09 -1.21 10.87
N ASN A 154 -5.55 -2.43 10.91
CA ASN A 154 -4.13 -2.65 11.18
C ASN A 154 -3.39 -2.58 9.85
N SER A 155 -2.24 -1.94 9.77
CA SER A 155 -1.50 -1.81 8.53
C SER A 155 -0.69 -3.07 8.19
N GLU A 156 -0.73 -3.48 6.92
CA GLU A 156 0.24 -4.43 6.35
C GLU A 156 0.80 -3.87 5.04
N LEU A 157 2.12 -3.74 4.94
CA LEU A 157 2.81 -3.21 3.76
C LEU A 157 3.82 -4.24 3.24
N THR A 158 3.65 -4.68 1.99
CA THR A 158 4.62 -5.53 1.30
C THR A 158 5.39 -4.72 0.26
N VAL A 159 6.71 -4.65 0.38
CA VAL A 159 7.58 -3.94 -0.58
C VAL A 159 8.75 -4.81 -1.02
N THR A 160 9.23 -4.57 -2.23
CA THR A 160 10.52 -5.11 -2.71
C THR A 160 11.55 -4.00 -2.66
N LEU A 161 12.61 -4.20 -1.89
CA LEU A 161 13.63 -3.18 -1.66
C LEU A 161 14.48 -2.96 -2.92
N SER A 162 14.59 -1.72 -3.37
CA SER A 162 15.30 -1.36 -4.61
C SER A 162 16.82 -1.30 -4.45
N ALA A 163 17.32 -1.22 -3.22
CA ALA A 163 18.73 -1.09 -2.89
C ALA A 163 19.06 -1.81 -1.58
N SER A 164 20.35 -2.07 -1.34
CA SER A 164 20.83 -2.53 -0.04
C SER A 164 21.13 -1.34 0.86
N GLY A 165 20.83 -1.46 2.15
CA GLY A 165 21.18 -0.48 3.16
C GLY A 165 20.13 -0.35 4.26
N ARG A 166 20.28 0.71 5.06
CA ARG A 166 19.39 1.00 6.19
C ARG A 166 18.08 1.63 5.74
N TYR A 167 16.98 1.04 6.18
CA TYR A 167 15.62 1.54 6.00
C TYR A 167 15.06 2.03 7.34
N ARG A 168 14.13 2.99 7.27
CA ARG A 168 13.38 3.52 8.41
C ARG A 168 11.92 3.11 8.27
N VAL A 169 11.33 2.55 9.32
CA VAL A 169 9.90 2.27 9.42
C VAL A 169 9.29 3.31 10.35
N ILE A 170 8.29 4.02 9.85
CA ILE A 170 7.50 4.96 10.63
C ILE A 170 6.21 4.26 11.03
N VAL A 171 5.96 4.15 12.33
CA VAL A 171 4.69 3.69 12.89
C VAL A 171 3.93 4.93 13.35
N ASN A 172 2.79 5.20 12.74
CA ASN A 172 1.98 6.39 12.96
C ASN A 172 0.54 6.00 13.35
N ALA A 173 -0.15 6.89 14.05
CA ALA A 173 -1.61 6.82 14.18
C ALA A 173 -2.27 7.67 13.07
N LEU A 174 -3.38 7.19 12.51
CA LEU A 174 -4.09 7.92 11.45
C LEU A 174 -4.75 9.23 11.94
N GLU A 175 -5.23 9.24 13.17
CA GLU A 175 -5.81 10.42 13.83
C GLU A 175 -4.82 11.03 14.84
N PRO A 176 -4.90 12.34 15.15
CA PRO A 176 -4.15 12.90 16.28
C PRO A 176 -4.73 12.47 17.65
N PRO A 177 -3.99 12.68 18.76
CA PRO A 177 -4.52 12.52 20.10
C PRO A 177 -5.79 13.36 20.33
N PRO A 178 -6.74 12.89 21.16
CA PRO A 178 -6.62 11.76 22.09
C PRO A 178 -6.93 10.38 21.48
N LYS A 179 -7.33 10.30 20.21
CA LYS A 179 -7.70 9.02 19.57
C LYS A 179 -6.50 8.25 19.02
N GLY A 180 -5.55 8.92 18.38
CA GLY A 180 -4.35 8.27 17.85
C GLY A 180 -3.24 8.14 18.88
N LYS A 181 -3.44 7.27 19.85
CA LYS A 181 -2.47 6.92 20.88
C LYS A 181 -2.76 5.53 21.42
N GLY A 182 -1.76 4.89 22.00
CA GLY A 182 -1.92 3.56 22.61
C GLY A 182 -0.83 2.60 22.18
N LYS A 183 -0.94 1.35 22.61
CA LYS A 183 0.06 0.32 22.36
C LYS A 183 -0.06 -0.26 20.96
N TYR A 184 1.06 -0.74 20.45
CA TYR A 184 1.11 -1.43 19.18
C TYR A 184 2.23 -2.48 19.15
N SER A 185 2.13 -3.39 18.19
CA SER A 185 3.21 -4.30 17.79
C SER A 185 3.60 -4.06 16.34
N LEU A 186 4.91 -3.94 16.10
CA LEU A 186 5.54 -3.84 14.80
C LEU A 186 6.28 -5.14 14.50
N THR A 187 6.06 -5.71 13.32
CA THR A 187 6.86 -6.82 12.79
C THR A 187 7.33 -6.50 11.37
N VAL A 188 8.61 -6.72 11.10
CA VAL A 188 9.20 -6.73 9.76
C VAL A 188 9.71 -8.13 9.48
N ARG A 189 9.22 -8.75 8.41
CA ARG A 189 9.60 -10.09 7.99
C ARG A 189 10.02 -10.11 6.54
N GLU A 190 11.00 -10.95 6.21
CA GLU A 190 11.37 -11.29 4.86
C GLU A 190 10.40 -12.35 4.32
N SER A 191 9.82 -12.08 3.14
CA SER A 191 9.07 -13.08 2.39
C SER A 191 10.06 -13.90 1.58
N THR A 192 10.47 -15.04 2.14
CA THR A 192 11.24 -16.04 1.40
C THR A 192 10.29 -16.71 0.42
N GLY A 193 10.34 -16.29 -0.85
CA GLY A 193 9.61 -16.96 -1.92
C GLY A 193 10.12 -18.39 -2.09
N ASN A 194 9.20 -19.32 -2.31
CA ASN A 194 9.52 -20.68 -2.75
C ASN A 194 9.39 -20.77 -4.27
#